data_AF-A0A4Y5SJ73-F1
#
_entry.id   AF-A0A4Y5SJ73-F1
#
_cell.length_a   1.000
_cell.length_b   1.000
_cell.length_c   1.000
_cell.angle_alpha   90.00
_cell.angle_beta   90.00
_cell.angle_gamma   90.00
#
_symmetry.space_group_name_H-M   'P 1'
#
loop_
_entity.id
_entity.type
_entity.pdbx_description
1 polymer ?
#
loop_
_entity_poly.entity_id
_entity_poly.type
_entity_poly.pdbx_seq_one_letter_code
_entity_poly.pdbx_strand_id
1 'polypeptide(L)'
;MELRDYLMPGEYILGIMQKLEINNGKFHNIAVTNKRFILFNTKKRGFLRKVQEITKMESLSFENSCGIRIEWRKRGLKTQMIILYVCATIYPRSSQKVGCTSAGSVIITSSSIGGTSPDEVLNMLINIFNSLFNSLVTEKVVWDEEINKEESKYNAVYIFNNCEKT
;
A
#
# COMPACT_ATOMS: atom_id res chain seq x y z
N MET A 1 3.04 -23.83 -5.70
CA MET A 1 2.14 -22.90 -6.44
C MET A 1 2.81 -21.56 -6.57
N GLU A 2 2.66 -20.93 -7.73
CA GLU A 2 3.19 -19.61 -8.07
C GLU A 2 2.13 -18.53 -7.84
N LEU A 3 2.53 -17.25 -7.78
CA LEU A 3 1.60 -16.14 -7.51
C LEU A 3 0.44 -16.06 -8.51
N ARG A 4 0.70 -16.35 -9.78
CA ARG A 4 -0.33 -16.35 -10.85
C ARG A 4 -1.47 -17.34 -10.60
N ASP A 5 -1.20 -18.43 -9.88
CA ASP A 5 -2.18 -19.47 -9.58
C ASP A 5 -3.26 -18.99 -8.59
N TYR A 6 -3.02 -17.84 -7.93
CA TYR A 6 -3.92 -17.26 -6.92
C TYR A 6 -4.75 -16.07 -7.45
N LEU A 7 -4.57 -15.69 -8.72
CA LEU A 7 -5.29 -14.57 -9.32
C LEU A 7 -6.72 -14.99 -9.68
N MET A 8 -7.68 -14.11 -9.39
CA MET A 8 -9.07 -14.29 -9.80
C MET A 8 -9.21 -14.07 -11.32
N PRO A 9 -10.29 -14.59 -11.97
CA PRO A 9 -10.59 -14.24 -13.35
C PRO A 9 -10.61 -12.71 -13.57
N GLY A 10 -9.89 -12.25 -14.58
CA GLY A 10 -9.73 -10.82 -14.91
C GLY A 10 -8.88 -10.01 -13.91
N GLU A 11 -8.24 -10.66 -12.94
CA GLU A 11 -7.25 -10.03 -12.07
C GLU A 11 -5.86 -10.09 -12.72
N TYR A 12 -5.14 -8.97 -12.74
CA TYR A 12 -3.78 -8.88 -13.26
C TYR A 12 -2.88 -8.08 -12.32
N ILE A 13 -1.60 -8.46 -12.32
CA ILE A 13 -0.57 -7.85 -11.47
C ILE A 13 -0.09 -6.55 -12.12
N LEU A 14 -0.07 -5.48 -11.33
CA LEU A 14 0.42 -4.16 -11.73
C LEU A 14 1.86 -3.93 -11.27
N GLY A 15 2.23 -4.53 -10.14
CA GLY A 15 3.58 -4.44 -9.60
C GLY A 15 3.81 -5.46 -8.49
N ILE A 16 5.06 -5.89 -8.34
CA ILE A 16 5.49 -6.77 -7.26
C ILE A 16 6.69 -6.13 -6.58
N MET A 17 6.60 -6.00 -5.26
CA MET A 17 7.73 -5.62 -4.42
C MET A 17 8.12 -6.81 -3.58
N GLN A 18 9.42 -7.06 -3.53
CA GLN A 18 10.00 -8.15 -2.77
C GLN A 18 10.99 -7.61 -1.76
N LYS A 19 11.25 -8.45 -0.75
CA LYS A 19 12.22 -8.16 0.29
C LYS A 19 11.84 -6.84 1.01
N LEU A 20 10.69 -6.88 1.65
CA LEU A 20 10.16 -5.82 2.48
C LEU A 20 9.95 -6.35 3.89
N GLU A 21 9.80 -5.45 4.86
CA GLU A 21 9.22 -5.80 6.14
C GLU A 21 7.79 -5.26 6.18
N ILE A 22 6.82 -6.17 6.13
CA ILE A 22 5.40 -5.83 6.05
C ILE A 22 4.66 -6.37 7.28
N ASN A 23 3.86 -5.52 7.91
CA ASN A 23 3.09 -5.81 9.12
C ASN A 23 3.97 -6.48 10.20
N ASN A 24 5.06 -5.81 10.57
CA ASN A 24 6.06 -6.25 11.55
C ASN A 24 6.69 -7.60 11.18
N GLY A 25 7.12 -7.74 9.93
CA GLY A 25 7.79 -8.95 9.43
C GLY A 25 6.87 -10.15 9.18
N LYS A 26 5.55 -9.98 9.29
CA LYS A 26 4.58 -11.04 8.97
C LYS A 26 4.66 -11.45 7.50
N PHE A 27 4.96 -10.50 6.62
CA PHE A 27 5.15 -10.70 5.18
C PHE A 27 6.41 -9.99 4.66
N HIS A 28 6.93 -10.49 3.54
CA HIS A 28 8.14 -9.97 2.90
C HIS A 28 7.96 -9.52 1.46
N ASN A 29 6.80 -9.81 0.88
CA ASN A 29 6.49 -9.40 -0.48
C ASN A 29 5.05 -8.89 -0.52
N ILE A 30 4.82 -7.96 -1.44
CA ILE A 30 3.49 -7.46 -1.77
C ILE A 30 3.36 -7.41 -3.29
N ALA A 31 2.25 -7.92 -3.80
CA ALA A 31 1.81 -7.64 -5.15
C ALA A 31 0.62 -6.68 -5.10
N VAL A 32 0.62 -5.73 -6.00
CA VAL A 32 -0.52 -4.84 -6.24
C VAL A 32 -1.19 -5.34 -7.52
N THR A 33 -2.49 -5.63 -7.43
CA THR A 33 -3.31 -6.00 -8.58
C THR A 33 -4.33 -4.92 -8.86
N ASN A 34 -5.07 -5.06 -9.97
CA ASN A 34 -6.22 -4.20 -10.23
C ASN A 34 -7.41 -4.41 -9.26
N LYS A 35 -7.32 -5.36 -8.31
CA LYS A 35 -8.41 -5.69 -7.39
C LYS A 35 -8.02 -5.66 -5.91
N ARG A 36 -6.75 -5.86 -5.56
CA ARG A 36 -6.31 -6.03 -4.17
C ARG A 36 -4.81 -5.84 -3.98
N PHE A 37 -4.42 -5.70 -2.71
CA PHE A 37 -3.07 -6.05 -2.29
C PHE A 37 -3.01 -7.54 -1.97
N ILE A 38 -1.95 -8.21 -2.42
CA ILE A 38 -1.62 -9.59 -2.03
C ILE A 38 -0.30 -9.54 -1.25
N LEU A 39 -0.35 -9.83 0.04
CA LEU A 39 0.82 -9.95 0.91
C LEU A 39 1.25 -11.41 0.93
N PHE A 40 2.52 -11.71 0.66
CA PHE A 40 2.94 -13.10 0.58
C PHE A 40 4.40 -13.33 0.96
N ASN A 41 4.67 -14.55 1.41
CA ASN A 41 6.02 -15.06 1.64
C ASN A 41 6.33 -16.17 0.65
N THR A 42 7.59 -16.24 0.26
CA THR A 42 8.10 -17.27 -0.65
C THR A 42 9.24 -18.04 0.02
N LYS A 43 9.30 -19.35 -0.21
CA LYS A 43 10.51 -20.15 0.08
C LYS A 43 11.03 -20.77 -1.22
N LYS A 44 12.35 -20.89 -1.31
CA LYS A 44 12.97 -21.63 -2.42
C LYS A 44 12.72 -23.12 -2.21
N ARG A 45 12.18 -23.80 -3.22
CA ARG A 45 11.98 -25.26 -3.22
C ARG A 45 12.85 -25.90 -4.31
N GLY A 46 13.46 -27.03 -3.94
CA GLY A 46 14.33 -27.83 -4.83
C GLY A 46 15.82 -27.50 -4.74
N PHE A 47 16.65 -28.51 -5.00
CA PHE A 47 18.12 -28.46 -4.89
C PHE A 47 18.77 -27.42 -5.84
N LEU A 48 18.06 -27.03 -6.90
CA LEU A 48 18.54 -26.12 -7.96
C LEU A 48 17.97 -24.69 -7.90
N ARG A 49 17.41 -24.25 -6.77
CA ARG A 49 17.02 -22.84 -6.48
C ARG A 49 16.05 -22.13 -7.46
N LYS A 50 15.50 -22.82 -8.46
CA LYS A 50 14.72 -22.17 -9.55
C LYS A 50 13.26 -21.88 -9.21
N VAL A 51 12.65 -22.59 -8.26
CA VAL A 51 11.21 -22.44 -7.96
C VAL A 51 11.03 -21.76 -6.60
N GLN A 52 10.29 -20.65 -6.60
CA GLN A 52 9.80 -19.99 -5.39
C GLN A 52 8.37 -20.43 -5.14
N GLU A 53 8.12 -21.06 -4.01
CA GLU A 53 6.80 -21.49 -3.59
C GLU A 53 6.22 -20.50 -2.58
N ILE A 54 4.96 -20.12 -2.76
CA ILE A 54 4.23 -19.31 -1.78
C ILE A 54 3.94 -20.14 -0.54
N THR A 55 4.40 -19.67 0.61
CA THR A 55 4.22 -20.36 1.91
C THR A 55 3.20 -19.71 2.82
N LYS A 56 2.87 -18.44 2.56
CA LYS A 56 1.89 -17.67 3.32
C LYS A 56 1.33 -16.58 2.42
N MET A 57 0.04 -16.32 2.51
CA MET A 57 -0.64 -15.29 1.74
C MET A 57 -1.76 -14.65 2.56
N GLU A 58 -1.89 -13.33 2.46
CA GLU A 58 -3.06 -12.56 2.87
C GLU A 58 -3.46 -11.63 1.72
N SER A 59 -4.75 -11.32 1.64
CA SER A 59 -5.30 -10.43 0.62
C SER A 59 -6.09 -9.31 1.26
N LEU A 60 -5.94 -8.10 0.73
CA LEU A 60 -6.72 -6.94 1.13
C LEU A 60 -7.43 -6.37 -0.12
N SER A 61 -8.72 -6.67 -0.24
CA SER A 61 -9.56 -6.32 -1.39
C SER A 61 -9.84 -4.83 -1.48
N PHE A 62 -9.85 -4.30 -2.71
CA PHE A 62 -10.35 -2.95 -3.03
C PHE A 62 -11.87 -2.94 -3.29
N GLU A 63 -12.51 -4.10 -3.33
CA GLU A 63 -13.96 -4.22 -3.52
C GLU A 63 -14.70 -3.50 -2.38
N ASN A 64 -15.70 -2.70 -2.73
CA ASN A 64 -16.44 -1.82 -1.81
C ASN A 64 -15.55 -0.80 -1.07
N SER A 65 -14.31 -0.59 -1.50
CA SER A 65 -13.47 0.48 -0.97
C SER A 65 -13.79 1.80 -1.65
N CYS A 66 -13.87 2.86 -0.86
CA CYS A 66 -13.98 4.23 -1.34
C CYS A 66 -12.67 4.82 -1.81
N GLY A 67 -11.55 4.13 -1.58
CA GLY A 67 -10.25 4.60 -2.00
C GLY A 67 -9.11 4.00 -1.20
N ILE A 68 -7.93 4.51 -1.49
CA ILE A 68 -6.67 4.11 -0.86
C ILE A 68 -6.02 5.36 -0.28
N ARG A 69 -5.64 5.29 0.99
CA ARG A 69 -4.85 6.34 1.64
C ARG A 69 -3.44 5.82 1.85
N ILE A 70 -2.46 6.56 1.37
CA ILE A 70 -1.03 6.25 1.54
C ILE A 70 -0.47 7.29 2.49
N GLU A 71 0.00 6.87 3.65
CA GLU A 71 0.76 7.70 4.57
C GLU A 71 2.22 7.29 4.59
N TRP A 72 3.14 8.23 4.79
CA TRP A 72 4.54 7.90 4.98
C TRP A 72 5.26 8.87 5.91
N ARG A 73 6.18 8.32 6.70
CA ARG A 73 7.02 9.08 7.62
C ARG A 73 8.43 9.21 7.06
N LYS A 74 8.95 10.43 7.04
CA LYS A 74 10.35 10.71 6.70
C LYS A 74 11.18 10.98 7.96
N ARG A 75 12.48 10.67 7.89
CA ARG A 75 13.50 11.17 8.82
C ARG A 75 14.66 11.71 7.98
N GLY A 76 14.78 13.03 7.94
CA GLY A 76 15.60 13.71 6.93
C GLY A 76 15.01 13.45 5.53
N LEU A 77 15.85 13.06 4.58
CA LEU A 77 15.44 12.81 3.19
C LEU A 77 14.92 11.39 2.92
N LYS A 78 14.97 10.49 3.91
CA LYS A 78 14.63 9.08 3.72
C LYS A 78 13.25 8.73 4.28
N THR A 79 12.46 8.01 3.49
CA THR A 79 11.20 7.42 3.98
C THR A 79 11.50 6.24 4.90
N GLN A 80 10.93 6.24 6.10
CA GLN A 80 11.14 5.22 7.13
C GLN A 80 10.02 4.18 7.18
N MET A 81 8.81 4.62 6.87
CA MET A 81 7.60 3.84 7.01
C MET A 81 6.57 4.33 6.00
N ILE A 82 5.83 3.39 5.44
CA ILE A 82 4.66 3.62 4.60
C ILE A 82 3.51 2.86 5.21
N ILE A 83 2.34 3.48 5.28
CA ILE A 83 1.10 2.85 5.70
C ILE A 83 0.09 3.00 4.56
N LEU A 84 -0.41 1.88 4.08
CA LEU A 84 -1.46 1.82 3.07
C LEU A 84 -2.76 1.46 3.78
N TYR A 85 -3.78 2.28 3.62
CA TYR A 85 -5.12 2.00 4.10
C TYR A 85 -6.02 1.76 2.90
N VAL A 86 -6.78 0.66 2.94
CA VAL A 86 -7.93 0.50 2.06
C VAL A 86 -9.13 1.04 2.81
N CYS A 87 -9.76 2.06 2.26
CA CYS A 87 -10.79 2.85 2.95
C CYS A 87 -12.18 2.30 2.65
N ALA A 88 -12.93 1.91 3.67
CA ALA A 88 -14.34 1.50 3.55
C ALA A 88 -15.24 2.72 3.37
N THR A 89 -15.07 3.76 4.20
CA THR A 89 -15.77 5.03 4.05
C THR A 89 -14.82 6.20 4.14
N ILE A 90 -15.20 7.31 3.51
CA ILE A 90 -14.46 8.56 3.49
C ILE A 90 -15.40 9.64 3.99
N TYR A 91 -14.95 10.43 4.96
CA TYR A 91 -15.79 11.47 5.57
C TYR A 91 -15.03 12.78 5.73
N PRO A 92 -15.70 13.94 5.59
CA PRO A 92 -15.10 15.21 5.94
C PRO A 92 -14.93 15.26 7.46
N ARG A 93 -13.68 15.37 7.92
CA ARG A 93 -13.35 15.77 9.28
C ARG A 93 -13.25 17.30 9.26
N SER A 94 -13.98 17.95 10.14
CA SER A 94 -14.18 19.41 10.23
C SER A 94 -13.05 20.26 9.63
N SER A 95 -13.43 21.23 8.79
CA SER A 95 -12.58 22.26 8.18
C SER A 95 -11.29 21.73 7.52
N GLN A 96 -11.45 20.96 6.43
CA GLN A 96 -10.45 20.60 5.40
C GLN A 96 -9.78 19.20 5.49
N LYS A 97 -10.10 18.36 6.48
CA LYS A 97 -9.48 17.04 6.63
C LYS A 97 -10.36 15.93 6.06
N VAL A 98 -9.77 14.97 5.35
CA VAL A 98 -10.49 13.77 4.88
C VAL A 98 -10.12 12.60 5.80
N GLY A 99 -11.11 12.10 6.53
CA GLY A 99 -11.00 10.89 7.34
C GLY A 99 -11.34 9.64 6.53
N CYS A 100 -10.83 8.49 6.95
CA CYS A 100 -11.14 7.20 6.36
C CYS A 100 -11.31 6.16 7.46
N THR A 101 -12.37 5.36 7.38
CA THR A 101 -12.45 4.10 8.14
C THR A 101 -11.76 3.03 7.32
N SER A 102 -10.73 2.38 7.86
CA SER A 102 -9.96 1.38 7.10
C SER A 102 -10.63 0.02 7.16
N ALA A 103 -10.91 -0.59 6.00
CA ALA A 103 -11.22 -2.01 5.89
C ALA A 103 -10.00 -2.90 6.20
N GLY A 104 -8.79 -2.33 6.06
CA GLY A 104 -7.55 -2.91 6.50
C GLY A 104 -6.36 -2.01 6.19
N SER A 105 -5.20 -2.36 6.73
CA SER A 105 -3.96 -1.63 6.50
C SER A 105 -2.77 -2.54 6.22
N VAL A 106 -1.83 -1.99 5.47
CA VAL A 106 -0.52 -2.59 5.18
C VAL A 106 0.54 -1.60 5.65
N ILE A 107 1.37 -2.03 6.59
CA ILE A 107 2.48 -1.22 7.12
C ILE A 107 3.77 -1.77 6.53
N ILE A 108 4.51 -0.95 5.81
CA ILE A 108 5.81 -1.28 5.21
C ILE A 108 6.88 -0.47 5.93
N THR A 109 7.83 -1.14 6.57
CA THR A 109 8.93 -0.48 7.30
C THR A 109 10.27 -0.63 6.57
N SER A 110 11.12 0.38 6.74
CA SER A 110 12.50 0.46 6.21
C SER A 110 13.47 -0.57 6.78
N SER A 111 13.03 -1.42 7.71
CA SER A 111 13.88 -2.40 8.38
C SER A 111 14.19 -3.58 7.45
N SER A 112 15.17 -3.34 6.59
CA SER A 112 16.20 -4.29 6.16
C SER A 112 15.78 -5.75 6.00
N ILE A 113 15.08 -6.02 4.91
CA ILE A 113 15.18 -7.32 4.24
C ILE A 113 15.57 -7.00 2.80
N GLY A 114 16.86 -6.94 2.47
CA GLY A 114 17.29 -7.19 1.09
C GLY A 114 17.19 -6.10 0.00
N GLY A 115 17.02 -4.82 0.34
CA GLY A 115 17.54 -3.71 -0.48
C GLY A 115 16.54 -2.79 -1.18
N THR A 116 15.24 -3.09 -1.18
CA THR A 116 14.22 -2.17 -1.72
C THR A 116 13.99 -1.05 -0.71
N SER A 117 14.27 0.20 -1.09
CA SER A 117 14.05 1.34 -0.22
C SER A 117 12.55 1.69 -0.14
N PRO A 118 12.05 2.20 1.00
CA PRO A 118 10.68 2.67 1.06
C PRO A 118 10.39 3.79 0.06
N ASP A 119 11.37 4.62 -0.30
CA ASP A 119 11.20 5.64 -1.34
C ASP A 119 10.87 5.02 -2.71
N GLU A 120 11.51 3.90 -3.09
CA GLU A 120 11.17 3.16 -4.32
C GLU A 120 9.76 2.55 -4.24
N VAL A 121 9.40 1.98 -3.08
CA VAL A 121 8.06 1.44 -2.83
C VAL A 121 7.01 2.54 -2.99
N LEU A 122 7.22 3.69 -2.37
CA LEU A 122 6.30 4.82 -2.41
C LEU A 122 6.11 5.32 -3.84
N ASN A 123 7.20 5.57 -4.57
CA ASN A 123 7.15 6.05 -5.95
C ASN A 123 6.41 5.07 -6.87
N MET A 124 6.67 3.78 -6.72
CA MET A 124 5.99 2.77 -7.52
C MET A 124 4.49 2.68 -7.19
N LEU A 125 4.11 2.74 -5.91
CA LEU A 125 2.71 2.75 -5.50
C LEU A 125 1.96 3.97 -6.06
N ILE A 126 2.56 5.16 -5.96
CA ILE A 126 2.00 6.38 -6.55
C ILE A 126 1.80 6.22 -8.06
N ASN A 127 2.80 5.69 -8.78
CA ASN A 127 2.69 5.48 -10.23
C ASN A 127 1.61 4.46 -10.61
N ILE A 128 1.51 3.35 -9.89
CA ILE A 128 0.48 2.33 -10.12
C ILE A 128 -0.91 2.94 -9.93
N PHE A 129 -1.12 3.70 -8.86
CA PHE A 129 -2.44 4.25 -8.57
C PHE A 129 -2.81 5.43 -9.47
N ASN A 130 -1.84 6.24 -9.90
CA ASN A 130 -2.07 7.22 -10.95
C ASN A 130 -2.58 6.57 -12.24
N SER A 131 -2.00 5.43 -12.62
CA SER A 131 -2.40 4.67 -13.83
C SER A 131 -3.77 4.00 -13.68
N LEU A 132 -4.07 3.44 -12.50
CA LEU A 132 -5.33 2.74 -12.25
C LEU A 132 -6.54 3.65 -12.22
N PHE A 133 -6.43 4.83 -11.63
CA PHE A 133 -7.62 5.58 -11.28
C PHE A 133 -8.04 6.62 -12.30
N ASN A 134 -7.19 7.08 -13.26
CA ASN A 134 -7.52 8.06 -14.33
C ASN A 134 -8.29 9.33 -13.90
N SER A 135 -8.55 9.51 -12.60
CA SER A 135 -9.44 10.50 -12.01
C SER A 135 -8.68 11.16 -10.87
N LEU A 136 -8.62 12.49 -10.91
CA LEU A 136 -8.05 13.39 -9.90
C LEU A 136 -7.42 12.65 -8.71
N VAL A 137 -6.11 12.36 -8.80
CA VAL A 137 -5.29 12.60 -7.63
C VAL A 137 -5.47 14.08 -7.37
N THR A 138 -6.45 14.39 -6.53
CA THR A 138 -6.43 15.64 -5.82
C THR A 138 -5.22 15.47 -4.94
N GLU A 139 -4.08 15.94 -5.45
CA GLU A 139 -2.88 16.20 -4.69
C GLU A 139 -3.25 17.29 -3.69
N LYS A 140 -4.12 16.97 -2.73
CA LYS A 140 -4.09 17.61 -1.45
C LYS A 140 -2.95 16.92 -0.73
N VAL A 141 -1.74 17.33 -1.10
CA VAL A 141 -0.63 17.33 -0.16
C VAL A 141 -1.13 18.20 0.99
N VAL A 142 -1.80 17.58 1.96
CA VAL A 142 -2.07 18.25 3.21
C VAL A 142 -0.71 18.27 3.90
N TRP A 143 0.04 19.34 3.64
CA TRP A 143 1.07 19.78 4.56
C TRP A 143 0.33 20.06 5.88
N ASP A 144 0.36 19.11 6.82
CA ASP A 144 -0.05 19.38 8.20
C ASP A 144 1.02 20.31 8.81
N GLU A 145 1.02 21.58 8.41
CA GLU A 145 1.84 22.62 9.06
C GLU A 145 1.22 23.11 10.38
N GLU A 146 -0.03 22.74 10.67
CA GLU A 146 -0.77 23.18 11.87
C GLU A 146 -1.26 22.02 12.76
N ILE A 147 -0.44 20.97 12.93
CA ILE A 147 -0.57 20.14 14.13
C ILE A 147 0.47 20.63 15.14
N ASN A 148 -0.05 21.11 16.26
CA ASN A 148 0.67 21.38 17.50
C ASN A 148 1.92 20.50 17.65
N LYS A 149 3.02 21.16 17.97
CA LYS A 149 4.46 20.81 17.95
C LYS A 149 4.93 19.39 18.35
N GLU A 150 4.11 18.37 18.52
CA GLU A 150 4.57 17.02 18.91
C GLU A 150 3.92 15.83 18.19
N GLU A 151 2.78 15.92 17.48
CA GLU A 151 1.97 14.71 17.20
C GLU A 151 1.62 14.29 15.75
N SER A 152 2.17 14.87 14.67
CA SER A 152 1.98 14.25 13.33
C SER A 152 3.14 14.46 12.36
N LYS A 153 3.99 13.43 12.21
CA LYS A 153 5.15 13.38 11.30
C LYS A 153 4.89 12.56 10.03
N TYR A 154 3.67 12.57 9.49
CA TYR A 154 3.29 11.78 8.32
C TYR A 154 2.86 12.68 7.17
N ASN A 155 3.38 12.39 5.98
CA ASN A 155 2.84 12.91 4.72
C ASN A 155 1.75 11.93 4.25
N ALA A 156 0.74 12.40 3.53
CA ALA A 156 -0.34 11.55 3.06
C ALA A 156 -0.81 11.90 1.63
N VAL A 157 -1.22 10.88 0.88
CA VAL A 157 -1.92 10.97 -0.41
C VAL A 157 -3.21 10.15 -0.31
N TYR A 158 -4.28 10.69 -0.89
CA TYR A 158 -5.59 10.05 -0.95
C TYR A 158 -5.94 9.79 -2.41
N ILE A 159 -6.23 8.53 -2.71
CA ILE A 159 -6.65 8.08 -4.04
C ILE A 159 -8.11 7.65 -3.89
N PHE A 160 -9.02 8.39 -4.49
CA PHE A 160 -10.45 8.11 -4.41
C PHE A 160 -10.85 7.22 -5.58
N ASN A 161 -11.60 6.17 -5.29
CA ASN A 161 -12.49 5.61 -6.30
C ASN A 161 -13.80 6.38 -6.19
N ASN A 162 -14.57 6.55 -7.27
CA ASN A 162 -15.85 7.26 -7.24
C ASN A 162 -16.82 6.60 -6.24
N CYS A 163 -16.70 6.95 -4.96
CA CYS A 163 -17.70 6.63 -3.97
C CYS A 163 -18.84 7.59 -4.24
N GLU A 164 -19.91 7.06 -4.81
CA GLU A 164 -21.17 7.76 -4.83
C GLU A 164 -21.43 8.26 -3.40
N LYS A 165 -21.63 9.57 -3.29
CA LYS A 165 -22.01 10.22 -2.05
C LYS A 165 -23.35 9.60 -1.63
N THR A 166 -23.33 8.59 -0.77
CA THR A 166 -24.52 8.19 0.00
C THR A 166 -24.75 9.18 1.12
#